data_AF-A0A3D4SVV0-F1
#
_entry.id   AF-A0A3D4SVV0-F1
#
_cell.length_a   1.000
_cell.length_b   1.000
_cell.length_c   1.000
_cell.angle_alpha   90.00
_cell.angle_beta   90.00
_cell.angle_gamma   90.00
#
_symmetry.space_group_name_H-M   'P 1'
#
loop_
_entity.id
_entity.type
_entity.pdbx_description
1 polymer ?
#
loop_
_entity_poly.entity_id
_entity_poly.type
_entity_poly.pdbx_seq_one_letter_code
_entity_poly.pdbx_strand_id
1 'polypeptide(L)'
;MTERTLPDGAVVRPAEPQDVAGILDCIHALAVYEKEPDAVENTVEMLTDTLFGENPQAFAHVVVVDDEIRGIALWFLSYSTWTGRHGIWLEDLFVHQQFRGSGYGTALLASLAEICVDRGYTRLEWTVLDWNAPSIAFYRSLGAQPQDEWTTQRLVGTDLTALAAR
;
A
#
# COMPACT_ATOMS: atom_id res chain seq x y z
N MET A 1 7.11 -15.87 1.36
CA MET A 1 6.26 -14.88 2.07
C MET A 1 6.25 -15.26 3.52
N THR A 2 7.17 -14.65 4.25
CA THR A 2 7.52 -15.08 5.59
C THR A 2 7.16 -13.95 6.53
N GLU A 3 6.43 -14.30 7.58
CA GLU A 3 6.30 -13.47 8.75
C GLU A 3 7.70 -13.00 9.20
N ARG A 4 7.80 -11.72 9.56
CA ARG A 4 9.04 -11.11 10.05
C ARG A 4 8.79 -10.48 11.41
N THR A 5 9.47 -10.98 12.42
CA THR A 5 9.53 -10.34 13.74
C THR A 5 10.63 -9.28 13.78
N LEU A 6 10.31 -8.10 14.29
CA LEU A 6 11.21 -6.98 14.49
C LEU A 6 11.80 -7.00 15.92
N PRO A 7 12.90 -6.27 16.19
CA PRO A 7 13.58 -6.30 17.48
C PRO A 7 12.71 -5.86 18.68
N ASP A 8 11.65 -5.08 18.44
CA ASP A 8 10.70 -4.61 19.45
C ASP A 8 9.49 -5.55 19.63
N GLY A 9 9.52 -6.73 19.00
CA GLY A 9 8.46 -7.73 19.06
C GLY A 9 7.35 -7.53 18.03
N ALA A 10 7.39 -6.46 17.23
CA ALA A 10 6.41 -6.27 16.17
C ALA A 10 6.53 -7.32 15.07
N VAL A 11 5.39 -7.72 14.51
CA VAL A 11 5.31 -8.76 13.49
C VAL A 11 4.81 -8.13 12.19
N VAL A 12 5.60 -8.28 11.11
CA VAL A 12 5.20 -7.91 9.76
C VAL A 12 4.78 -9.18 9.01
N ARG A 13 3.54 -9.23 8.55
CA ARG A 13 2.97 -10.40 7.87
C ARG A 13 1.91 -10.02 6.83
N PRO A 14 1.54 -10.92 5.91
CA PRO A 14 0.30 -10.77 5.14
C PRO A 14 -0.90 -10.55 6.07
N ALA A 15 -1.86 -9.75 5.61
CA ALA A 15 -3.12 -9.54 6.32
C ALA A 15 -3.97 -10.82 6.36
N GLU A 16 -4.75 -10.94 7.41
CA GLU A 16 -5.75 -11.99 7.64
C GLU A 16 -7.15 -11.35 7.79
N PRO A 17 -8.25 -12.09 7.62
CA PRO A 17 -9.60 -11.54 7.66
C PRO A 17 -9.93 -10.76 8.95
N GLN A 18 -9.36 -11.14 10.10
CA GLN A 18 -9.58 -10.39 11.35
C GLN A 18 -8.92 -9.00 11.37
N ASP A 19 -7.97 -8.72 10.48
CA ASP A 19 -7.24 -7.45 10.48
C ASP A 19 -8.03 -6.33 9.77
N VAL A 20 -9.09 -6.65 9.03
CA VAL A 20 -9.77 -5.72 8.12
C VAL A 20 -10.21 -4.44 8.83
N ALA A 21 -10.73 -4.53 10.05
CA ALA A 21 -11.12 -3.35 10.82
C ALA A 21 -9.92 -2.42 11.09
N GLY A 22 -8.79 -2.97 11.55
CA GLY A 22 -7.58 -2.19 11.79
C GLY A 22 -6.92 -1.67 10.51
N ILE A 23 -7.08 -2.37 9.39
CA ILE A 23 -6.65 -1.87 8.08
C ILE A 23 -7.50 -0.67 7.66
N LEU A 24 -8.83 -0.75 7.80
CA LEU A 24 -9.72 0.36 7.47
C LEU A 24 -9.45 1.58 8.37
N ASP A 25 -9.17 1.36 9.66
CA ASP A 25 -8.76 2.44 10.57
C ASP A 25 -7.46 3.13 10.10
N CYS A 26 -6.48 2.35 9.62
CA CYS A 26 -5.25 2.90 9.03
C CYS A 26 -5.53 3.69 7.75
N ILE A 27 -6.45 3.24 6.89
CA ILE A 27 -6.86 3.95 5.66
C ILE A 27 -7.50 5.30 6.02
N HIS A 28 -8.42 5.33 6.99
CA HIS A 28 -8.99 6.60 7.47
C HIS A 28 -7.92 7.53 8.06
N ALA A 29 -6.99 6.99 8.86
CA ALA A 29 -5.91 7.78 9.43
C ALA A 29 -4.95 8.33 8.35
N LEU A 30 -4.69 7.56 7.28
CA LEU A 30 -3.93 7.99 6.12
C LEU A 30 -4.67 9.13 5.39
N ALA A 31 -5.96 8.96 5.10
CA ALA A 31 -6.76 9.98 4.41
C ALA A 31 -6.78 11.32 5.17
N VAL A 32 -6.89 11.28 6.51
CA VAL A 32 -6.75 12.47 7.36
C VAL A 32 -5.37 13.11 7.19
N TYR A 33 -4.30 12.31 7.19
CA TYR A 33 -2.94 12.81 7.00
C TYR A 33 -2.72 13.42 5.60
N GLU A 34 -3.36 12.84 4.58
CA GLU A 34 -3.32 13.30 3.19
C GLU A 34 -4.23 14.50 2.89
N LYS A 35 -5.00 14.94 3.89
CA LYS A 35 -5.96 16.06 3.84
C LYS A 35 -7.21 15.78 2.99
N GLU A 36 -7.59 14.52 2.87
CA GLU A 36 -8.77 14.04 2.14
C GLU A 36 -9.67 13.12 3.02
N PRO A 37 -10.02 13.51 4.27
CA PRO A 37 -10.70 12.62 5.22
C PRO A 37 -12.08 12.14 4.75
N ASP A 38 -12.77 12.96 3.94
CA ASP A 38 -14.12 12.68 3.45
C ASP A 38 -14.12 11.80 2.17
N ALA A 39 -12.94 11.47 1.63
CA ALA A 39 -12.81 10.68 0.41
C ALA A 39 -12.92 9.16 0.66
N VAL A 40 -12.90 8.71 1.92
CA VAL A 40 -12.94 7.28 2.24
C VAL A 40 -14.39 6.78 2.21
N GLU A 41 -14.77 6.20 1.07
CA GLU A 41 -16.05 5.50 0.89
C GLU A 41 -15.98 4.00 1.27
N ASN A 42 -14.77 3.50 1.54
CA ASN A 42 -14.51 2.08 1.79
C ASN A 42 -15.17 1.60 3.10
N THR A 43 -15.62 0.34 3.12
CA THR A 43 -16.22 -0.29 4.31
C THR A 43 -15.51 -1.60 4.66
N VAL A 44 -15.76 -2.12 5.87
CA VAL A 44 -15.21 -3.42 6.30
C VAL A 44 -15.64 -4.53 5.35
N GLU A 45 -16.89 -4.53 4.90
CA GLU A 45 -17.43 -5.52 3.97
C GLU A 45 -16.74 -5.42 2.60
N MET A 46 -16.66 -4.21 2.01
CA MET A 46 -16.01 -4.00 0.72
C MET A 46 -14.53 -4.41 0.74
N LEU A 47 -13.83 -4.06 1.82
CA LEU A 47 -12.43 -4.37 1.99
C LEU A 47 -12.22 -5.88 2.23
N THR A 48 -13.11 -6.54 2.98
CA THR A 48 -13.09 -8.00 3.17
C THR A 48 -13.25 -8.72 1.84
N ASP A 49 -14.25 -8.35 1.04
CA ASP A 49 -14.50 -8.95 -0.27
C ASP A 49 -13.31 -8.73 -1.23
N THR A 50 -12.70 -7.55 -1.19
CA THR A 50 -11.56 -7.20 -2.04
C THR A 50 -10.29 -7.98 -1.70
N LEU A 51 -9.97 -8.11 -0.41
CA LEU A 51 -8.73 -8.73 0.06
C LEU A 51 -8.84 -10.26 0.22
N PHE A 52 -10.04 -10.77 0.49
CA PHE A 52 -10.26 -12.17 0.89
C PHE A 52 -11.43 -12.87 0.16
N GLY A 53 -12.01 -12.25 -0.87
CA GLY A 53 -13.02 -12.88 -1.73
C GLY A 53 -12.45 -14.02 -2.59
N GLU A 54 -13.27 -14.60 -3.46
CA GLU A 54 -12.89 -15.78 -4.27
C GLU A 54 -11.69 -15.55 -5.20
N ASN A 55 -11.49 -14.30 -5.65
CA ASN A 55 -10.40 -13.93 -6.56
C ASN A 55 -9.84 -12.54 -6.18
N PRO A 56 -9.06 -12.44 -5.10
CA PRO A 56 -8.60 -11.16 -4.59
C PRO A 56 -7.71 -10.45 -5.62
N GLN A 57 -7.98 -9.17 -5.85
CA GLN A 57 -7.23 -8.33 -6.80
C GLN A 57 -6.28 -7.37 -6.10
N ALA A 58 -6.45 -7.18 -4.80
CA ALA A 58 -5.54 -6.43 -3.94
C ALA A 58 -5.15 -7.29 -2.74
N PHE A 59 -4.03 -6.94 -2.14
CA PHE A 59 -3.41 -7.65 -1.03
C PHE A 59 -2.93 -6.63 0.00
N ALA A 60 -2.82 -7.05 1.25
CA ALA A 60 -2.30 -6.21 2.31
C ALA A 60 -1.21 -6.93 3.12
N HIS A 61 -0.25 -6.16 3.62
CA HIS A 61 0.64 -6.56 4.70
C HIS A 61 0.42 -5.61 5.87
N VAL A 62 0.56 -6.14 7.08
CA VAL A 62 0.30 -5.41 8.32
C VAL A 62 1.51 -5.49 9.23
N VAL A 63 1.66 -4.47 10.08
CA VAL A 63 2.52 -4.52 11.26
C VAL A 63 1.63 -4.69 12.48
N VAL A 64 1.81 -5.78 13.22
CA VAL A 64 0.99 -6.16 14.37
C VAL A 64 1.86 -6.16 15.62
N VAL A 65 1.34 -5.61 16.72
CA VAL A 65 1.91 -5.75 18.07
C VAL A 65 0.75 -5.86 19.05
N ASP A 66 0.78 -6.83 19.95
CA ASP A 66 -0.28 -7.06 20.94
C ASP A 66 -1.69 -7.12 20.30
N ASP A 67 -1.81 -7.82 19.17
CA ASP A 67 -3.03 -7.95 18.34
C ASP A 67 -3.57 -6.63 17.74
N GLU A 68 -2.83 -5.52 17.83
CA GLU A 68 -3.19 -4.24 17.23
C GLU A 68 -2.43 -3.96 15.92
N ILE A 69 -3.15 -3.49 14.91
CA ILE A 69 -2.58 -3.04 13.64
C ILE A 69 -1.94 -1.66 13.84
N ARG A 70 -0.62 -1.59 13.64
CA ARG A 70 0.19 -0.36 13.80
C ARG A 70 0.58 0.30 12.48
N GLY A 71 0.41 -0.42 11.38
CA GLY A 71 0.67 0.07 10.03
C GLY A 71 0.31 -0.96 8.97
N ILE A 72 0.15 -0.49 7.74
CA ILE A 72 -0.30 -1.28 6.59
C ILE A 72 0.53 -0.97 5.35
N ALA A 73 0.59 -1.94 4.45
CA ALA A 73 0.95 -1.75 3.05
C ALA A 73 -0.10 -2.46 2.19
N LEU A 74 -0.92 -1.71 1.46
CA LEU A 74 -1.95 -2.24 0.55
C LEU A 74 -1.45 -2.13 -0.89
N TRP A 75 -1.54 -3.21 -1.65
CA TRP A 75 -0.90 -3.32 -2.95
C TRP A 75 -1.61 -4.27 -3.90
N PHE A 76 -1.30 -4.15 -5.19
CA PHE A 76 -1.78 -5.05 -6.24
C PHE A 76 -0.69 -5.26 -7.30
N LEU A 77 -0.95 -6.14 -8.28
CA LEU A 77 0.02 -6.42 -9.34
C LEU A 77 -0.05 -5.36 -10.44
N SER A 78 1.11 -4.81 -10.80
CA SER A 78 1.28 -4.06 -12.05
C SER A 78 1.86 -4.97 -13.14
N TYR A 79 1.84 -4.53 -14.39
CA TYR A 79 2.44 -5.27 -15.51
C TYR A 79 3.23 -4.36 -16.43
N SER A 80 4.47 -4.75 -16.75
CA SER A 80 5.30 -4.02 -17.70
C SER A 80 5.17 -4.64 -19.07
N THR A 81 4.64 -3.89 -20.02
CA THR A 81 4.61 -4.31 -21.42
C THR A 81 6.00 -4.34 -22.06
N TRP A 82 6.98 -3.64 -21.48
CA TRP A 82 8.35 -3.59 -21.99
C TRP A 82 9.19 -4.78 -21.52
N THR A 83 9.01 -5.23 -20.27
CA THR A 83 9.76 -6.37 -19.73
C THR A 83 8.98 -7.68 -19.78
N GLY A 84 7.67 -7.62 -20.05
CA GLY A 84 6.77 -8.76 -20.06
C GLY A 84 6.53 -9.35 -18.66
N ARG A 85 6.85 -8.61 -17.59
CA ARG A 85 6.83 -9.11 -16.21
C ARG A 85 5.87 -8.30 -15.34
N HIS A 86 5.35 -8.97 -14.32
CA HIS A 86 4.64 -8.31 -13.25
C HIS A 86 5.58 -7.44 -12.39
N GLY A 87 4.95 -6.48 -11.73
CA GLY A 87 5.50 -5.68 -10.63
C GLY A 87 4.49 -5.64 -9.49
N ILE A 88 4.85 -4.96 -8.41
CA ILE A 88 3.90 -4.53 -7.37
C ILE A 88 3.64 -3.04 -7.53
N TRP A 89 2.37 -2.68 -7.53
CA TRP A 89 1.93 -1.31 -7.26
C TRP A 89 1.48 -1.23 -5.80
N LEU A 90 2.16 -0.41 -5.02
CA LEU A 90 1.81 -0.09 -3.64
C LEU A 90 0.87 1.11 -3.65
N GLU A 91 -0.38 0.87 -3.26
CA GLU A 91 -1.42 1.89 -3.18
C GLU A 91 -1.25 2.71 -1.91
N ASP A 92 -1.31 2.05 -0.75
CA ASP A 92 -1.21 2.71 0.55
C ASP A 92 -0.02 2.17 1.35
N LEU A 93 0.76 3.08 1.93
CA LEU A 93 1.73 2.78 2.98
C LEU A 93 1.51 3.71 4.16
N PHE A 94 1.09 3.14 5.29
CA PHE A 94 0.82 3.93 6.48
C PHE A 94 1.38 3.28 7.74
N VAL A 95 1.89 4.12 8.64
CA VAL A 95 2.26 3.76 10.01
C VAL A 95 1.76 4.89 10.90
N HIS A 96 1.04 4.54 11.97
CA HIS A 96 0.54 5.53 12.93
C HIS A 96 1.68 6.41 13.45
N GLN A 97 1.39 7.70 13.64
CA GLN A 97 2.39 8.72 13.94
C GLN A 97 3.23 8.37 15.18
N GLN A 98 2.61 7.80 16.23
CA GLN A 98 3.32 7.39 17.46
C GLN A 98 4.33 6.25 17.27
N PHE A 99 4.30 5.54 16.14
CA PHE A 99 5.22 4.44 15.84
C PHE A 99 6.21 4.76 14.69
N ARG A 100 6.23 6.02 14.23
CA ARG A 100 7.21 6.45 13.22
C ARG A 100 8.62 6.46 13.82
N GLY A 101 9.60 6.04 13.03
CA GLY A 101 10.98 5.86 13.48
C GLY A 101 11.31 4.46 14.00
N SER A 102 10.31 3.59 14.21
CA SER A 102 10.50 2.19 14.66
C SER A 102 10.93 1.23 13.53
N GLY A 103 11.15 1.73 12.31
CA GLY A 103 11.52 0.90 11.15
C GLY A 103 10.37 0.14 10.48
N TYR A 104 9.13 0.31 10.94
CA TYR A 104 7.94 -0.39 10.43
C TYR A 104 7.68 -0.15 8.94
N GLY A 105 7.78 1.10 8.47
CA GLY A 105 7.64 1.42 7.05
C GLY A 105 8.69 0.74 6.17
N THR A 106 9.94 0.69 6.65
CA THR A 106 11.02 -0.04 5.96
C THR A 106 10.74 -1.53 5.94
N ALA A 107 10.24 -2.11 7.03
CA ALA A 107 9.94 -3.53 7.12
C ALA A 107 8.79 -3.95 6.19
N LEU A 108 7.74 -3.13 6.08
CA LEU A 108 6.65 -3.31 5.12
C LEU A 108 7.16 -3.28 3.67
N LEU A 109 7.91 -2.23 3.29
CA LEU A 109 8.48 -2.13 1.94
C LEU A 109 9.46 -3.26 1.63
N ALA A 110 10.28 -3.67 2.60
CA ALA A 110 11.20 -4.79 2.45
C ALA A 110 10.45 -6.10 2.23
N SER A 111 9.31 -6.32 2.90
CA SER A 111 8.46 -7.49 2.69
C SER A 111 7.88 -7.52 1.26
N LEU A 112 7.46 -6.37 0.73
CA LEU A 112 7.01 -6.27 -0.68
C LEU A 112 8.16 -6.48 -1.68
N ALA A 113 9.34 -5.94 -1.39
CA ALA A 113 10.52 -6.16 -2.22
C ALA A 113 10.94 -7.64 -2.25
N GLU A 114 10.85 -8.35 -1.12
CA GLU A 114 11.09 -9.80 -1.02
C GLU A 114 10.13 -10.59 -1.93
N ILE A 115 8.84 -10.23 -1.93
CA ILE A 115 7.85 -10.82 -2.86
C ILE A 115 8.26 -10.58 -4.31
N CYS A 116 8.70 -9.36 -4.64
CA CYS A 116 9.14 -9.05 -5.98
C CYS A 116 10.32 -9.94 -6.40
N VAL A 117 11.35 -10.04 -5.56
CA VAL A 117 12.53 -10.87 -5.83
C VAL A 117 12.17 -12.34 -5.99
N ASP A 118 11.41 -12.90 -5.04
CA ASP A 118 11.04 -14.32 -5.03
C ASP A 118 10.21 -14.72 -6.26
N ARG A 119 9.33 -13.83 -6.72
CA ARG A 119 8.43 -14.10 -7.85
C ARG A 119 9.00 -13.62 -9.19
N GLY A 120 10.21 -13.08 -9.21
CA GLY A 120 10.84 -12.53 -10.41
C GLY A 120 10.11 -11.30 -10.97
N TYR A 121 9.39 -10.57 -10.12
CA TYR A 121 8.82 -9.26 -10.44
C TYR A 121 9.92 -8.21 -10.38
N THR A 122 9.94 -7.31 -11.36
CA THR A 122 11.11 -6.45 -11.59
C THR A 122 10.98 -5.06 -11.01
N ARG A 123 9.86 -4.73 -10.36
CA ARG A 123 9.57 -3.38 -9.87
C ARG A 123 8.56 -3.38 -8.72
N LEU A 124 8.77 -2.44 -7.80
CA LEU A 124 7.86 -2.03 -6.74
C LEU A 124 7.69 -0.51 -6.91
N GLU A 125 6.47 -0.06 -7.18
CA GLU A 125 6.15 1.32 -7.57
C GLU A 125 4.99 1.87 -6.73
N TRP A 126 4.98 3.18 -6.49
CA TRP A 126 3.93 3.89 -5.76
C TRP A 126 3.92 5.37 -6.14
N THR A 127 2.83 6.07 -5.76
CA THR A 127 2.77 7.53 -5.81
C THR A 127 2.98 8.14 -4.43
N VAL A 128 3.41 9.40 -4.39
CA VAL A 128 3.53 10.19 -3.17
C VAL A 128 3.09 11.61 -3.47
N LEU A 129 2.37 12.22 -2.52
CA LEU A 129 1.98 13.63 -2.62
C LEU A 129 3.22 14.53 -2.66
N ASP A 130 3.24 15.48 -3.59
CA ASP A 130 4.37 16.37 -3.86
C ASP A 130 4.83 17.18 -2.64
N TRP A 131 3.88 17.56 -1.78
CA TRP A 131 4.14 18.30 -0.54
C TRP A 131 4.69 17.42 0.59
N ASN A 132 4.61 16.09 0.47
CA ASN A 132 4.99 15.16 1.53
C ASN A 132 6.51 14.91 1.54
N ALA A 133 7.26 15.98 1.80
CA ALA A 133 8.72 15.95 1.90
C ALA A 133 9.26 14.87 2.86
N PRO A 134 8.66 14.58 4.03
CA PRO A 134 9.09 13.48 4.88
C PRO A 134 9.03 12.10 4.20
N SER A 135 7.90 11.76 3.56
CA SER A 135 7.79 10.48 2.85
C SER A 135 8.72 10.44 1.64
N ILE A 136 8.84 11.53 0.88
CA ILE A 136 9.78 11.62 -0.25
C ILE A 136 11.21 11.32 0.21
N ALA A 137 11.69 11.97 1.28
CA ALA A 137 13.03 11.74 1.81
C ALA A 137 13.21 10.29 2.29
N PHE A 138 12.20 9.71 2.94
CA PHE A 138 12.19 8.30 3.32
C PHE A 138 12.31 7.37 2.11
N TYR A 139 11.54 7.60 1.04
CA TYR A 139 11.65 6.77 -0.17
C TYR A 139 13.01 6.89 -0.86
N ARG A 140 13.58 8.11 -0.91
CA ARG A 140 14.92 8.31 -1.49
C ARG A 140 16.02 7.64 -0.67
N SER A 141 15.90 7.59 0.66
CA SER A 141 16.89 6.89 1.49
C SER A 141 16.90 5.37 1.26
N LEU A 142 15.78 4.82 0.75
CA LEU A 142 15.67 3.42 0.31
C LEU A 142 16.12 3.20 -1.14
N GLY A 143 16.54 4.26 -1.85
CA GLY A 143 17.01 4.19 -3.24
C GLY A 143 15.92 4.34 -4.31
N ALA A 144 14.66 4.61 -3.93
CA ALA A 144 13.60 4.85 -4.91
C ALA A 144 13.91 6.09 -5.76
N GLN A 145 13.62 6.06 -7.06
CA GLN A 145 13.82 7.17 -8.00
C GLN A 145 12.49 7.69 -8.55
N PRO A 146 12.33 9.00 -8.78
CA PRO A 146 11.10 9.53 -9.38
C PRO A 146 10.96 9.09 -10.84
N GLN A 147 9.73 9.05 -11.32
CA GLN A 147 9.41 8.88 -12.74
C GLN A 147 8.86 10.21 -13.29
N ASP A 148 9.67 11.28 -13.25
CA ASP A 148 9.23 12.66 -13.51
C ASP A 148 8.79 12.94 -14.96
N GLU A 149 9.09 12.03 -15.90
CA GLU A 149 8.63 12.12 -17.30
C GLU A 149 7.19 11.62 -17.49
N TRP A 150 6.57 11.04 -16.45
CA TRP A 150 5.24 10.44 -16.50
C TRP A 150 4.29 11.16 -15.54
N THR A 151 3.10 11.53 -16.04
CA THR A 151 2.07 12.18 -15.23
C THR A 151 0.82 11.31 -15.16
N THR A 152 0.39 10.96 -13.95
CA THR A 152 -0.87 10.23 -13.73
C THR A 152 -2.05 11.01 -14.31
N GLN A 153 -2.79 10.37 -15.21
CA GLN A 153 -4.07 10.87 -15.71
C GLN A 153 -5.19 10.04 -15.06
N ARG A 154 -6.27 10.70 -14.63
CA ARG A 154 -7.40 10.05 -13.98
C ARG A 154 -8.71 10.53 -14.61
N LEU A 155 -9.58 9.58 -14.95
CA LEU A 155 -10.94 9.83 -15.41
C LEU A 155 -11.91 9.23 -14.39
N VAL A 156 -12.82 10.03 -13.87
CA VAL A 156 -13.78 9.63 -12.82
C VAL A 156 -15.17 10.20 -13.10
N GLY A 157 -16.18 9.71 -12.38
CA GLY A 157 -17.52 10.26 -12.41
C GLY A 157 -18.15 10.28 -13.81
N THR A 158 -18.77 11.42 -14.15
CA THR A 158 -19.52 11.58 -15.42
C THR A 158 -18.64 11.45 -16.66
N ASP A 159 -17.37 11.85 -16.60
CA ASP A 159 -16.49 11.79 -17.76
C ASP A 159 -16.09 10.34 -18.08
N LEU A 160 -15.93 9.50 -17.04
CA LEU A 160 -15.69 8.07 -17.20
C LEU A 160 -16.88 7.37 -17.86
N THR A 161 -18.10 7.64 -17.37
CA THR A 161 -19.32 7.05 -17.93
C THR A 161 -19.59 7.55 -19.35
N ALA A 162 -19.29 8.82 -19.65
CA ALA A 162 -19.40 9.38 -20.99
C ALA A 162 -18.42 8.74 -21.99
N LEU A 163 -17.18 8.44 -21.58
CA LEU A 163 -16.23 7.74 -22.44
C LEU A 163 -16.68 6.31 -22.74
N ALA A 164 -17.23 5.60 -21.75
CA ALA A 164 -17.71 4.23 -21.91
C ALA A 164 -18.90 4.10 -22.89
N ALA A 165 -19.64 5.19 -23.12
CA ALA A 165 -20.80 5.23 -24.01
C ALA A 165 -20.45 5.60 -25.48
N ARG A 166 -19.17 5.75 -25.83
CA ARG A 166 -18.73 6.10 -27.19
C ARG A 166 -18.71 4.93 -28.16
#